data_AF-A0A150H491-F1
#
_entry.id   AF-A0A150H491-F1
#
_cell.length_a   1.000
_cell.length_b   1.000
_cell.length_c   1.000
_cell.angle_alpha   90.00
_cell.angle_beta   90.00
_cell.angle_gamma   90.00
#
_symmetry.space_group_name_H-M   'P 1'
#
loop_
_entity.id
_entity.type
_entity.pdbx_description
1 polymer ?
#
loop_
_entity_poly.entity_id
_entity_poly.type
_entity_poly.pdbx_seq_one_letter_code
_entity_poly.pdbx_strand_id
1 'polypeptide(L)'
;MLELNHFEALRSADWEVAHWLTHYAAQRVEAAEQAADPKRLPARVKNRRLAAMRRMVAEGEYFSDESMRQRAPLLYHQQLKVLEGTARSPWALSIPFGPPGVGESAAGHGGGGQGPAGHLFSQFLLRQHDEAQLVMRRMREQQEEDAQFSEHESDEEEEEEEEDGDTAMSDGERPRSRRARGGAPSAADVAQMRRDFVSEMEARFLLGQDGQYVDYATIDADASLDADWLEEESRDAEEKYFDED
;
A
#
# COMPACT_ATOMS: atom_id res chain seq x y z
N MET A 1 6.11 -22.57 30.44
CA MET A 1 5.42 -21.45 31.13
C MET A 1 5.58 -21.45 32.66
N LEU A 2 6.32 -22.39 33.27
CA LEU A 2 6.43 -22.49 34.75
C LEU A 2 7.86 -22.29 35.31
N GLU A 3 8.90 -22.25 34.47
CA GLU A 3 10.29 -22.28 34.99
C GLU A 3 10.83 -20.92 35.44
N LEU A 4 10.29 -19.81 34.95
CA LEU A 4 10.78 -18.46 35.27
C LEU A 4 9.99 -17.76 36.38
N ASN A 5 8.78 -18.22 36.69
CA ASN A 5 7.92 -17.63 37.73
C ASN A 5 8.54 -17.75 39.13
N HIS A 6 9.44 -18.73 39.34
CA HIS A 6 10.19 -18.87 40.58
C HIS A 6 11.09 -17.65 40.87
N PHE A 7 11.62 -17.01 39.82
CA PHE A 7 12.53 -15.86 39.94
C PHE A 7 11.80 -14.52 40.05
N GLU A 8 10.49 -14.46 39.84
CA GLU A 8 9.69 -13.24 40.03
C GLU A 8 9.76 -12.72 41.47
N ALA A 9 9.86 -13.62 42.45
CA ALA A 9 10.00 -13.27 43.86
C ALA A 9 11.35 -12.59 44.19
N LEU A 10 12.37 -12.79 43.36
CA LEU A 10 13.72 -12.22 43.52
C LEU A 10 13.91 -10.92 42.74
N ARG A 11 12.94 -10.53 41.90
CA ARG A 11 12.98 -9.33 41.05
C ARG A 11 13.16 -8.03 41.85
N SER A 12 12.73 -7.99 43.12
CA SER A 12 12.89 -6.81 43.98
C SER A 12 14.18 -6.81 44.82
N ALA A 13 14.84 -7.96 44.96
CA ALA A 13 16.01 -8.13 45.82
C ALA A 13 17.33 -8.13 45.05
N ASP A 14 17.31 -8.55 43.78
CA ASP A 14 18.49 -8.65 42.94
C ASP A 14 18.27 -7.98 41.59
N TRP A 15 19.10 -6.97 41.30
CA TRP A 15 19.02 -6.17 40.09
C TRP A 15 19.46 -6.98 38.86
N GLU A 16 20.37 -7.96 39.01
CA GLU A 16 20.82 -8.82 37.91
C GLU A 16 19.67 -9.71 37.44
N VAL A 17 18.92 -10.28 38.39
CA VAL A 17 17.73 -11.09 38.09
C VAL A 17 16.67 -10.25 37.38
N ALA A 18 16.42 -9.02 37.83
CA ALA A 18 15.50 -8.11 37.15
C ALA A 18 15.96 -7.76 35.72
N HIS A 19 17.26 -7.51 35.52
CA HIS A 19 17.85 -7.23 34.23
C HIS A 19 17.70 -8.41 33.26
N TRP A 20 18.10 -9.62 33.67
CA TRP A 20 18.02 -10.82 32.83
C TRP A 20 16.58 -11.25 32.51
N LEU A 21 15.64 -11.09 33.45
CA LEU A 21 14.22 -11.34 33.17
C LEU A 21 13.66 -10.37 32.13
N THR A 22 14.04 -9.10 32.20
CA THR A 22 13.62 -8.07 31.24
C THR A 22 14.22 -8.34 29.86
N HIS A 23 15.51 -8.65 29.81
CA HIS A 23 16.21 -9.00 28.57
C HIS A 23 15.64 -10.27 27.92
N TYR A 24 15.34 -11.31 28.71
CA TYR A 24 14.72 -12.53 28.19
C TYR A 24 13.28 -12.29 27.72
N ALA A 25 12.51 -11.44 28.41
CA ALA A 25 11.19 -11.02 27.96
C ALA A 25 11.28 -10.24 26.64
N ALA A 26 12.25 -9.33 26.50
CA ALA A 26 12.49 -8.59 25.26
C ALA A 26 12.88 -9.51 24.11
N GLN A 27 13.83 -10.43 24.31
CA GLN A 27 14.20 -11.44 23.30
C GLN A 27 13.01 -12.30 22.87
N ARG A 28 12.09 -12.61 23.78
CA ARG A 28 10.88 -13.37 23.44
C ARG A 28 9.89 -12.56 22.63
N VAL A 29 9.74 -11.27 22.93
CA VAL A 29 8.92 -10.35 22.13
C VAL A 29 9.53 -10.22 20.75
N GLU A 30 10.83 -9.95 20.63
CA GLU A 30 11.54 -9.91 19.35
C GLU A 30 11.44 -11.22 18.58
N ALA A 31 11.60 -12.38 19.24
CA ALA A 31 11.46 -13.68 18.58
C ALA A 31 10.02 -13.93 18.11
N ALA A 32 9.01 -13.47 18.85
CA ALA A 32 7.61 -13.54 18.44
C ALA A 32 7.31 -12.59 17.27
N GLU A 33 7.87 -11.38 17.29
CA GLU A 33 7.77 -10.40 16.20
C GLU A 33 8.48 -10.91 14.93
N GLN A 34 9.68 -11.50 15.08
CA GLN A 34 10.41 -12.13 13.97
C GLN A 34 9.70 -13.37 13.42
N ALA A 35 9.01 -14.14 14.26
CA ALA A 35 8.18 -15.27 13.82
C ALA A 35 6.89 -14.79 13.14
N ALA A 36 6.38 -13.62 13.52
CA ALA A 36 5.25 -12.97 12.89
C ALA A 36 5.64 -12.17 11.63
N ASP A 37 6.94 -12.02 11.34
CA ASP A 37 7.41 -11.30 10.16
C ASP A 37 6.89 -11.98 8.88
N PRO A 38 6.00 -11.33 8.11
CA PRO A 38 5.41 -11.91 6.92
C PRO A 38 6.44 -12.22 5.82
N LYS A 39 7.64 -11.63 5.87
CA LYS A 39 8.73 -11.93 4.93
C LYS A 39 9.37 -13.29 5.20
N ARG A 40 9.28 -13.80 6.44
CA ARG A 40 9.90 -15.06 6.88
C ARG A 40 8.96 -16.27 6.82
N LEU A 41 7.78 -16.13 6.24
CA LEU A 41 6.84 -17.24 6.07
C LEU A 41 7.49 -18.44 5.36
N PRO A 42 7.16 -19.68 5.77
CA PRO A 42 7.68 -20.89 5.15
C PRO A 42 7.25 -20.97 3.68
N ALA A 43 8.11 -21.57 2.84
CA ALA A 43 7.89 -21.64 1.39
C ALA A 43 6.52 -22.22 1.03
N ARG A 44 6.06 -23.27 1.74
CA ARG A 44 4.72 -23.85 1.53
C ARG A 44 3.59 -22.84 1.72
N VAL A 45 3.66 -22.00 2.75
CA VAL A 45 2.63 -20.97 2.99
C VAL A 45 2.67 -19.91 1.89
N LYS A 46 3.87 -19.48 1.48
CA LYS A 46 4.02 -18.55 0.36
C LYS A 46 3.46 -19.13 -0.94
N ASN A 47 3.72 -20.40 -1.22
CA ASN A 47 3.21 -21.10 -2.40
C ASN A 47 1.69 -21.25 -2.37
N ARG A 48 1.10 -21.61 -1.22
CA ARG A 48 -0.36 -21.65 -1.03
C ARG A 48 -1.00 -20.29 -1.25
N ARG A 49 -0.47 -19.24 -0.62
CA ARG A 49 -0.94 -17.87 -0.83
C ARG A 49 -0.80 -17.45 -2.29
N LEU A 50 0.30 -17.79 -2.96
CA LEU A 50 0.49 -17.51 -4.39
C LEU A 50 -0.56 -18.22 -5.26
N ALA A 51 -0.85 -19.49 -4.98
CA ALA A 51 -1.88 -20.24 -5.69
C ALA A 51 -3.28 -19.62 -5.48
N ALA A 52 -3.63 -19.28 -4.24
CA ALA A 52 -4.89 -18.60 -3.92
C ALA A 52 -4.98 -17.23 -4.60
N MET A 53 -3.90 -16.45 -4.58
CA MET A 53 -3.81 -15.15 -5.24
C MET A 53 -4.09 -15.27 -6.74
N ARG A 54 -3.45 -16.23 -7.41
CA ARG A 54 -3.65 -16.49 -8.85
C ARG A 54 -5.11 -16.83 -9.17
N ARG A 55 -5.79 -17.60 -8.32
CA ARG A 55 -7.23 -17.88 -8.46
C ARG A 55 -8.06 -16.60 -8.32
N MET A 56 -7.79 -15.77 -7.32
CA MET A 56 -8.49 -14.49 -7.12
C MET A 56 -8.23 -13.48 -8.25
N VAL A 57 -7.05 -13.47 -8.84
CA VAL A 57 -6.73 -12.65 -10.03
C VAL A 57 -7.56 -13.13 -11.23
N ALA A 58 -7.72 -14.44 -11.41
CA ALA A 58 -8.54 -15.00 -12.48
C ALA A 58 -10.04 -14.70 -12.31
N GLU A 59 -10.55 -14.74 -11.08
CA GLU A 59 -11.94 -14.39 -10.75
C GLU A 59 -12.21 -12.88 -10.87
N GLY A 60 -11.21 -12.05 -10.59
CA GLY A 60 -11.25 -10.60 -10.82
C GLY A 60 -12.06 -9.79 -9.78
N GLU A 61 -12.62 -10.42 -8.75
CA GLU A 61 -13.40 -9.74 -7.71
C GLU A 61 -12.51 -9.00 -6.70
N TYR A 62 -11.49 -9.70 -6.18
CA TYR A 62 -10.58 -9.16 -5.16
C TYR A 62 -9.65 -8.07 -5.74
N PHE A 63 -9.08 -8.33 -6.91
CA PHE A 63 -8.17 -7.43 -7.63
C PHE A 63 -8.89 -6.49 -8.59
N SER A 64 -10.18 -6.20 -8.38
CA SER A 64 -10.89 -5.18 -9.15
C SER A 64 -10.39 -3.77 -8.78
N ASP A 65 -10.40 -2.84 -9.74
CA ASP A 65 -10.00 -1.43 -9.52
C ASP A 65 -10.77 -0.81 -8.33
N GLU A 66 -12.03 -1.19 -8.16
CA GLU A 66 -12.91 -0.70 -7.10
C GLU A 66 -12.55 -1.31 -5.73
N SER A 67 -12.40 -2.65 -5.66
CA SER A 67 -12.00 -3.34 -4.43
C SER A 67 -10.64 -2.89 -3.94
N MET A 68 -9.67 -2.71 -4.83
CA MET A 68 -8.34 -2.23 -4.47
C MET A 68 -8.35 -0.78 -3.98
N ARG A 69 -9.18 0.09 -4.59
CA ARG A 69 -9.36 1.49 -4.14
C ARG A 69 -9.91 1.56 -2.72
N GLN A 70 -10.88 0.71 -2.38
CA GLN A 70 -11.47 0.68 -1.04
C GLN A 70 -10.47 0.20 0.02
N ARG A 71 -9.64 -0.79 -0.31
CA ARG A 71 -8.61 -1.35 0.60
C ARG A 71 -7.42 -0.42 0.81
N ALA A 72 -7.00 0.29 -0.23
CA ALA A 72 -5.82 1.15 -0.21
C ALA A 72 -6.09 2.51 -0.88
N PRO A 73 -6.93 3.38 -0.27
CA PRO A 73 -7.37 4.63 -0.90
C PRO A 73 -6.22 5.60 -1.17
N LEU A 74 -5.21 5.63 -0.29
CA LEU A 74 -4.01 6.44 -0.48
C LEU A 74 -3.14 5.97 -1.63
N LEU A 75 -2.85 4.67 -1.65
CA LEU A 75 -2.00 4.05 -2.66
C LEU A 75 -2.64 4.24 -4.04
N TYR A 76 -3.95 4.03 -4.12
CA TYR A 76 -4.75 4.31 -5.31
C TYR A 76 -4.65 5.79 -5.71
N HIS A 77 -4.76 6.72 -4.76
CA HIS A 77 -4.65 8.14 -5.06
C HIS A 77 -3.28 8.51 -5.64
N GLN A 78 -2.21 8.09 -4.98
CA GLN A 78 -0.83 8.41 -5.35
C GLN A 78 -0.48 7.87 -6.74
N GLN A 79 -0.89 6.64 -7.03
CA GLN A 79 -0.48 5.95 -8.26
C GLN A 79 -1.48 6.13 -9.40
N LEU A 80 -2.78 6.33 -9.11
CA LEU A 80 -3.85 6.35 -10.12
C LEU A 80 -4.65 7.65 -10.21
N LYS A 81 -4.70 8.51 -9.19
CA LYS A 81 -5.52 9.75 -9.28
C LYS A 81 -4.88 10.86 -10.11
N VAL A 82 -3.57 10.83 -10.33
CA VAL A 82 -2.90 11.68 -11.34
C VAL A 82 -3.55 11.51 -12.74
N LEU A 83 -4.18 10.36 -12.98
CA LEU A 83 -4.90 10.02 -14.22
C LEU A 83 -6.29 10.65 -14.31
N GLU A 84 -7.02 10.74 -13.19
CA GLU A 84 -8.37 11.32 -13.13
C GLU A 84 -8.33 12.86 -13.27
N GLY A 85 -7.19 13.49 -12.95
CA GLY A 85 -6.99 14.94 -13.08
C GLY A 85 -6.93 15.47 -14.52
N THR A 86 -6.80 14.61 -15.54
CA THR A 86 -6.73 15.02 -16.96
C THR A 86 -7.97 14.63 -17.78
N ALA A 87 -8.89 13.84 -17.23
CA ALA A 87 -10.07 13.38 -17.97
C ALA A 87 -11.35 13.82 -17.25
N ARG A 88 -11.93 14.91 -17.75
CA ARG A 88 -13.33 15.30 -17.55
C ARG A 88 -13.71 15.60 -16.11
N SER A 89 -13.51 16.86 -15.75
CA SER A 89 -14.54 17.54 -14.97
C SER A 89 -15.92 17.29 -15.64
N PRO A 90 -16.92 16.73 -14.94
CA PRO A 90 -18.29 16.66 -15.45
C PRO A 90 -18.97 18.04 -15.51
N TRP A 91 -18.35 19.09 -14.96
CA TRP A 91 -18.81 20.48 -15.09
C TRP A 91 -18.24 21.20 -16.32
N ALA A 92 -17.43 20.55 -17.16
CA ALA A 92 -16.97 21.09 -18.45
C ALA A 92 -18.07 21.17 -19.54
N LEU A 93 -19.34 20.97 -19.17
CA LEU A 93 -20.51 21.30 -19.98
C LEU A 93 -21.38 22.29 -19.21
N SER A 94 -21.20 23.57 -19.53
CA SER A 94 -22.23 24.60 -19.55
C SER A 94 -23.11 24.78 -18.29
N ILE A 95 -22.66 25.60 -17.34
CA ILE A 95 -23.58 26.57 -16.75
C ILE A 95 -23.65 27.73 -17.77
N PRO A 96 -24.77 27.96 -18.48
CA PRO A 96 -24.94 29.21 -19.21
C PRO A 96 -25.16 30.30 -18.16
N PHE A 97 -24.08 30.91 -17.69
CA PHE A 97 -24.13 32.22 -17.05
C PHE A 97 -24.41 33.26 -18.15
N GLY A 98 -25.66 33.28 -18.62
CA GLY A 98 -26.22 34.42 -19.32
C GLY A 98 -26.68 35.44 -18.27
N PRO A 99 -26.35 36.73 -18.41
CA PRO A 99 -26.81 37.74 -17.45
C PRO A 99 -28.36 37.79 -17.44
N PRO A 100 -29.02 37.83 -16.26
CA PRO A 100 -30.47 37.92 -16.21
C PRO A 100 -30.93 39.32 -16.60
N GLY A 101 -31.27 39.48 -17.88
CA GLY A 101 -32.13 40.54 -18.36
C GLY A 101 -33.59 40.15 -18.18
N VAL A 102 -34.25 40.83 -17.25
CA VAL A 102 -35.68 41.24 -17.23
C VAL A 102 -36.72 40.31 -17.87
N GLY A 103 -37.62 39.79 -17.02
CA GLY A 103 -38.86 39.16 -17.46
C GLY A 103 -39.62 38.52 -16.29
N GLU A 104 -40.42 39.32 -15.58
CA GLU A 104 -41.45 38.85 -14.65
C GLU A 104 -42.44 37.90 -15.34
N SER A 105 -42.81 36.79 -14.68
CA SER A 105 -44.19 36.51 -14.26
C SER A 105 -44.38 35.06 -13.80
N ALA A 106 -44.82 34.96 -12.55
CA ALA A 106 -45.75 33.99 -11.97
C ALA A 106 -46.05 32.69 -12.75
N ALA A 107 -45.78 31.56 -12.11
CA ALA A 107 -46.80 30.67 -11.53
C ALA A 107 -46.22 29.27 -11.36
N GLY A 108 -46.45 28.70 -10.18
CA GLY A 108 -46.58 27.26 -9.87
C GLY A 108 -45.68 26.27 -10.60
N HIS A 109 -44.95 25.45 -9.85
CA HIS A 109 -45.10 23.99 -9.84
C HIS A 109 -44.07 23.46 -8.84
N GLY A 110 -44.57 23.06 -7.67
CA GLY A 110 -43.85 22.16 -6.79
C GLY A 110 -43.58 20.84 -7.50
N GLY A 111 -42.39 20.31 -7.27
CA GLY A 111 -41.94 19.08 -7.90
C GLY A 111 -40.44 18.94 -7.80
N GLY A 112 -39.90 18.99 -6.57
CA GLY A 112 -38.52 18.61 -6.26
C GLY A 112 -38.33 17.11 -6.48
N GLY A 113 -38.42 16.68 -7.74
CA GLY A 113 -38.14 15.32 -8.16
C GLY A 113 -36.66 15.10 -8.07
N GLN A 114 -36.20 14.57 -6.93
CA GLN A 114 -34.88 13.97 -6.81
C GLN A 114 -34.88 12.69 -7.65
N GLY A 115 -34.71 12.84 -8.96
CA GLY A 115 -34.57 11.71 -9.86
C GLY A 115 -33.40 10.82 -9.46
N PRO A 116 -33.35 9.56 -9.90
CA PRO A 116 -32.28 8.62 -9.55
C PRO A 116 -30.88 9.18 -9.84
N ALA A 117 -30.73 10.03 -10.86
CA ALA A 117 -29.48 10.71 -11.19
C ALA A 117 -28.97 11.68 -10.10
N GLY A 118 -29.86 12.35 -9.35
CA GLY A 118 -29.47 13.26 -8.26
C GLY A 118 -28.95 12.53 -7.03
N HIS A 119 -29.52 11.35 -6.73
CA HIS A 119 -29.04 10.48 -5.67
C HIS A 119 -27.67 9.89 -6.00
N LEU A 120 -27.45 9.44 -7.23
CA LEU A 120 -26.16 8.89 -7.68
C LEU A 120 -25.05 9.94 -7.65
N PHE A 121 -25.37 11.19 -7.98
CA PHE A 121 -24.40 12.30 -7.90
C PHE A 121 -24.05 12.67 -6.44
N SER A 122 -25.05 12.76 -5.56
CA SER A 122 -24.81 13.00 -4.13
C SER A 122 -23.96 11.89 -3.50
N GLN A 123 -24.22 10.62 -3.86
CA GLN A 123 -23.42 9.48 -3.39
C GLN A 123 -21.98 9.55 -3.90
N PHE A 124 -21.78 9.92 -5.17
CA PHE A 124 -20.44 10.10 -5.74
C PHE A 124 -19.65 11.21 -5.03
N LEU A 125 -20.26 12.37 -4.78
CA LEU A 125 -19.59 13.49 -4.10
C LEU A 125 -19.24 13.18 -2.66
N LEU A 126 -20.16 12.55 -1.92
CA LEU A 126 -19.91 12.10 -0.54
C LEU A 126 -18.74 11.13 -0.51
N ARG A 127 -18.74 10.14 -1.40
CA ARG A 127 -17.64 9.17 -1.52
C ARG A 127 -16.30 9.83 -1.84
N GLN A 128 -16.25 10.76 -2.78
CA GLN A 128 -15.01 11.48 -3.11
C GLN A 128 -14.49 12.34 -1.95
N HIS A 129 -15.40 12.97 -1.21
CA HIS A 129 -15.07 13.74 -0.03
C HIS A 129 -14.50 12.85 1.08
N ASP A 130 -15.15 11.72 1.37
CA ASP A 130 -14.71 10.77 2.40
C ASP A 130 -13.35 10.15 2.03
N GLU A 131 -13.16 9.76 0.76
CA GLU A 131 -11.87 9.32 0.23
C GLU A 131 -10.80 10.41 0.39
N ALA A 132 -11.11 11.68 0.07
CA ALA A 132 -10.16 12.78 0.23
C ALA A 132 -9.77 13.01 1.70
N GLN A 133 -10.70 12.85 2.65
CA GLN A 133 -10.40 12.94 4.07
C GLN A 133 -9.49 11.81 4.54
N LEU A 134 -9.75 10.57 4.13
CA LEU A 134 -8.91 9.42 4.45
C LEU A 134 -7.48 9.59 3.91
N VAL A 135 -7.37 10.07 2.67
CA VAL A 135 -6.10 10.40 2.03
C VAL A 135 -5.35 11.46 2.85
N MET A 136 -6.00 12.57 3.19
CA MET A 136 -5.38 13.65 3.99
C MET A 136 -4.92 13.16 5.37
N ARG A 137 -5.76 12.36 6.06
CA ARG A 137 -5.42 11.81 7.38
C ARG A 137 -4.20 10.92 7.32
N ARG A 138 -4.16 9.98 6.36
CA ARG A 138 -3.06 9.03 6.25
C ARG A 138 -1.77 9.66 5.71
N MET A 139 -1.87 10.67 4.83
CA MET A 139 -0.72 11.50 4.41
C MET A 139 -0.09 12.25 5.58
N ARG A 140 -0.92 12.74 6.51
CA ARG A 140 -0.44 13.37 7.73
C ARG A 140 0.28 12.38 8.64
N GLU A 141 -0.32 11.19 8.86
CA GLU A 141 0.33 10.12 9.63
C GLU A 141 1.70 9.74 9.04
N GLN A 142 1.79 9.58 7.72
CA GLN A 142 3.05 9.25 7.04
C GLN A 142 4.11 10.35 7.21
N GLN A 143 3.72 11.63 7.11
CA GLN A 143 4.64 12.74 7.37
C GLN A 143 5.13 12.79 8.82
N GLU A 144 4.27 12.45 9.78
CA GLU A 144 4.63 12.37 11.20
C GLU A 144 5.59 11.18 11.44
N GLU A 145 5.33 10.01 10.85
CA GLU A 145 6.22 8.83 10.88
C GLU A 145 7.59 9.13 10.26
N ASP A 146 7.63 9.75 9.07
CA ASP A 146 8.87 10.13 8.39
C ASP A 146 9.68 11.16 9.20
N ALA A 147 9.00 12.14 9.80
CA ALA A 147 9.65 13.12 10.68
C ALA A 147 10.25 12.44 11.91
N GLN A 148 9.51 11.53 12.55
CA GLN A 148 9.98 10.77 13.71
C GLN A 148 11.17 9.87 13.37
N PHE A 149 11.20 9.27 12.18
CA PHE A 149 12.33 8.47 11.70
C PHE A 149 13.55 9.35 11.42
N SER A 150 13.36 10.53 10.79
CA SER A 150 14.44 11.49 10.52
C SER A 150 15.09 12.05 11.79
N GLU A 151 14.32 12.21 12.88
CA GLU A 151 14.86 12.63 14.18
C GLU A 151 15.72 11.56 14.86
N HIS A 152 15.57 10.28 14.49
CA HIS A 152 16.37 9.17 15.05
C HIS A 152 17.65 8.88 14.24
N GLU A 153 17.65 9.14 12.91
CA GLU A 153 18.86 9.05 12.08
C GLU A 153 19.83 10.23 12.28
N SER A 154 19.37 11.36 12.83
CA SER A 154 20.21 12.54 13.06
C SER A 154 21.19 12.43 14.25
N ASP A 155 21.17 11.33 15.01
CA ASP A 155 22.04 11.11 16.19
C ASP A 155 23.27 10.22 15.87
N GLU A 156 23.46 9.79 14.61
CA GLU A 156 24.61 8.96 14.17
C GLU A 156 25.57 9.62 13.17
N GLU A 157 25.41 10.90 12.83
CA GLU A 157 26.37 11.63 11.96
C GLU A 157 26.86 12.93 12.61
N GLU A 158 27.80 12.81 13.56
CA GLU A 158 28.77 13.88 13.87
C GLU A 158 30.18 13.41 13.49
N GLU A 159 30.93 14.32 12.84
CA GLU A 159 32.33 14.27 12.39
C GLU A 159 32.55 13.61 11.01
N GLU A 160 33.05 14.28 9.95
CA GLU A 160 34.08 15.32 9.88
C GLU A 160 33.80 16.33 8.74
N GLU A 161 33.94 17.63 9.02
CA GLU A 161 34.30 18.63 8.00
C GLU A 161 35.83 18.73 7.94
N GLU A 162 36.43 18.79 6.74
CA GLU A 162 37.39 19.84 6.38
C GLU A 162 37.59 19.99 4.85
N GLU A 163 37.51 21.26 4.45
CA GLU A 163 38.05 22.06 3.33
C GLU A 163 38.71 21.50 2.03
N ASP A 164 38.15 22.05 0.94
CA ASP A 164 38.75 22.82 -0.18
C ASP A 164 39.51 22.15 -1.35
N GLY A 165 39.16 22.61 -2.56
CA GLY A 165 39.70 22.15 -3.83
C GLY A 165 38.98 22.72 -5.06
N ASP A 166 39.16 24.01 -5.30
CA ASP A 166 38.83 24.73 -6.55
C ASP A 166 39.24 23.95 -7.82
N THR A 167 38.30 23.69 -8.74
CA THR A 167 38.61 23.46 -10.16
C THR A 167 37.48 23.97 -11.06
N ALA A 168 37.83 25.00 -11.82
CA ALA A 168 37.03 25.63 -12.86
C ALA A 168 36.70 24.72 -14.06
N MET A 169 35.46 24.87 -14.54
CA MET A 169 34.97 24.81 -15.93
C MET A 169 35.43 23.65 -16.85
N SER A 170 34.51 22.74 -17.15
CA SER A 170 34.44 22.08 -18.44
C SER A 170 32.99 22.08 -18.95
N ASP A 171 32.72 22.95 -19.93
CA ASP A 171 31.52 22.95 -20.77
C ASP A 171 31.48 21.62 -21.58
N GLY A 172 30.92 20.59 -20.96
CA GLY A 172 30.51 19.36 -21.62
C GLY A 172 28.99 19.30 -21.59
N GLU A 173 28.36 19.41 -22.77
CA GLU A 173 26.92 19.28 -22.98
C GLU A 173 26.37 18.02 -22.28
N ARG A 174 25.87 18.20 -21.05
CA ARG A 174 25.08 17.18 -20.37
C ARG A 174 23.77 17.07 -21.14
N PRO A 175 23.38 15.87 -21.63
CA PRO A 175 22.07 15.72 -22.24
C PRO A 175 21.06 16.12 -21.19
N ARG A 176 20.26 17.15 -21.51
CA ARG A 176 19.19 17.65 -20.66
C ARG A 176 18.16 16.54 -20.47
N SER A 177 18.40 15.69 -19.49
CA SER A 177 17.48 14.67 -19.04
C SER A 177 16.31 15.38 -18.36
N ARG A 178 15.29 15.64 -19.18
CA ARG A 178 13.86 15.60 -18.83
C ARG A 178 13.50 16.25 -17.49
N ARG A 179 13.78 17.54 -17.31
CA ARG A 179 12.94 18.37 -16.44
C ARG A 179 11.81 18.97 -17.27
N ALA A 180 10.59 18.83 -16.72
CA ALA A 180 9.31 19.31 -17.23
C ALA A 180 8.69 18.52 -18.40
N ARG A 181 8.12 17.35 -18.09
CA ARG A 181 6.90 16.91 -18.78
C ARG A 181 5.71 17.23 -17.88
N GLY A 182 5.32 18.50 -17.83
CA GLY A 182 3.99 18.94 -17.34
C GLY A 182 2.89 18.59 -18.34
N GLY A 183 3.02 17.45 -19.01
CA GLY A 183 2.02 16.89 -19.92
C GLY A 183 1.29 15.78 -19.18
N ALA A 184 -0.02 15.68 -19.42
CA ALA A 184 -0.82 14.57 -18.93
C ALA A 184 -0.09 13.22 -19.19
N PRO A 185 -0.10 12.29 -18.22
CA PRO A 185 0.52 10.99 -18.40
C PRO A 185 -0.04 10.32 -19.66
N SER A 186 0.85 9.76 -20.48
CA SER A 186 0.43 9.04 -21.68
C SER A 186 -0.33 7.77 -21.30
N ALA A 187 -1.13 7.22 -22.23
CA ALA A 187 -1.84 5.96 -22.00
C ALA A 187 -0.90 4.80 -21.58
N ALA A 188 0.35 4.83 -22.06
CA ALA A 188 1.37 3.86 -21.64
C ALA A 188 1.82 4.09 -20.19
N ASP A 189 2.02 5.35 -19.79
CA ASP A 189 2.36 5.72 -18.40
C ASP A 189 1.21 5.31 -17.45
N VAL A 190 -0.04 5.53 -17.88
CA VAL A 190 -1.25 5.10 -17.15
C VAL A 190 -1.28 3.58 -16.96
N ALA A 191 -1.00 2.83 -18.01
CA ALA A 191 -0.99 1.38 -17.95
C ALA A 191 0.14 0.88 -17.02
N GLN A 192 1.30 1.54 -17.02
CA GLN A 192 2.40 1.19 -16.13
C GLN A 192 2.04 1.46 -14.66
N MET A 193 1.54 2.65 -14.34
CA MET A 193 1.09 3.00 -12.99
C MET A 193 0.03 2.03 -12.45
N ARG A 194 -0.87 1.54 -13.32
CA ARG A 194 -1.83 0.49 -12.98
C ARG A 194 -1.16 -0.84 -12.65
N ARG A 195 -0.15 -1.24 -13.41
CA ARG A 195 0.61 -2.48 -13.13
C ARG A 195 1.36 -2.38 -11.82
N ASP A 196 1.99 -1.24 -11.56
CA ASP A 196 2.74 -0.98 -10.33
C ASP A 196 1.79 -1.05 -9.11
N PHE A 197 0.60 -0.46 -9.23
CA PHE A 197 -0.44 -0.55 -8.20
C PHE A 197 -0.90 -1.99 -7.94
N VAL A 198 -1.19 -2.75 -8.98
CA VAL A 198 -1.59 -4.16 -8.84
C VAL A 198 -0.46 -4.97 -8.20
N SER A 199 0.78 -4.77 -8.63
CA SER A 199 1.95 -5.46 -8.09
C SER A 199 2.14 -5.18 -6.59
N GLU A 200 1.92 -3.94 -6.16
CA GLU A 200 1.97 -3.57 -4.73
C GLU A 200 0.85 -4.28 -3.95
N MET A 201 -0.38 -4.29 -4.49
CA MET A 201 -1.50 -4.99 -3.86
C MET A 201 -1.29 -6.51 -3.79
N GLU A 202 -0.65 -7.12 -4.79
CA GLU A 202 -0.24 -8.53 -4.78
C GLU A 202 0.81 -8.80 -3.70
N ALA A 203 1.82 -7.93 -3.58
CA ALA A 203 2.85 -8.06 -2.55
C ALA A 203 2.23 -7.99 -1.14
N ARG A 204 1.32 -7.04 -0.91
CA ARG A 204 0.59 -6.90 0.36
C ARG A 204 -0.26 -8.13 0.66
N PHE A 205 -0.87 -8.73 -0.35
CA PHE A 205 -1.61 -9.98 -0.21
C PHE A 205 -0.70 -11.12 0.23
N LEU A 206 0.45 -11.32 -0.42
CA LEU A 206 1.39 -12.38 -0.07
C LEU A 206 1.96 -12.20 1.35
N LEU A 207 2.20 -10.94 1.74
CA LEU A 207 2.63 -10.56 3.08
C LEU A 207 1.51 -10.68 4.13
N GLY A 208 0.27 -11.02 3.75
CA GLY A 208 -0.80 -11.20 4.74
C GLY A 208 -1.32 -9.89 5.37
N GLN A 209 -1.05 -8.74 4.75
CA GLN A 209 -1.39 -7.44 5.32
C GLN A 209 -2.88 -7.10 5.21
N ASP A 210 -3.61 -7.79 4.31
CA ASP A 210 -5.03 -7.56 4.06
C ASP A 210 -5.93 -8.50 4.90
N GLY A 211 -5.54 -8.80 6.14
CA GLY A 211 -6.26 -9.74 7.01
C GLY A 211 -7.68 -9.31 7.38
N GLN A 212 -8.02 -8.04 7.16
CA GLN A 212 -9.36 -7.50 7.32
C GLN A 212 -10.33 -7.94 6.21
N TYR A 213 -9.79 -8.31 5.05
CA TYR A 213 -10.54 -8.66 3.85
C TYR A 213 -10.38 -10.13 3.46
N VAL A 214 -9.27 -10.75 3.86
CA VAL A 214 -8.91 -12.13 3.52
C VAL A 214 -8.59 -12.91 4.78
N ASP A 215 -9.21 -14.08 4.92
CA ASP A 215 -8.89 -15.01 5.98
C ASP A 215 -7.67 -15.88 5.60
N TYR A 216 -6.47 -15.36 5.85
CA TYR A 216 -5.22 -16.07 5.56
C TYR A 216 -5.09 -17.40 6.31
N ALA A 217 -5.73 -17.57 7.46
CA ALA A 217 -5.63 -18.83 8.21
C ALA A 217 -6.26 -19.99 7.41
N THR A 218 -7.34 -19.70 6.66
CA THR A 218 -7.98 -20.70 5.79
C THR A 218 -7.10 -21.06 4.60
N ILE A 219 -6.50 -20.06 3.96
CA ILE A 219 -5.62 -20.23 2.80
C ILE A 219 -4.35 -20.97 3.19
N ASP A 220 -3.75 -20.60 4.33
CA ASP A 220 -2.50 -21.18 4.81
C ASP A 220 -2.68 -22.64 5.24
N ALA A 221 -3.89 -23.04 5.64
CA ALA A 221 -4.23 -24.41 6.01
C ALA A 221 -4.73 -25.27 4.84
N ASP A 222 -5.09 -24.67 3.70
CA ASP A 222 -5.65 -25.38 2.55
C ASP A 222 -4.57 -26.17 1.80
N ALA A 223 -4.56 -27.49 2.00
CA ALA A 223 -3.66 -28.39 1.30
C ALA A 223 -4.04 -28.63 -0.17
N SER A 224 -5.26 -28.28 -0.60
CA SER A 224 -5.65 -28.43 -2.01
C SER A 224 -4.88 -27.48 -2.95
N LEU A 225 -4.37 -26.39 -2.39
CA LEU A 225 -3.49 -25.43 -3.07
C LEU A 225 -2.07 -25.96 -3.27
N ASP A 226 -1.72 -27.11 -2.66
CA ASP A 226 -0.39 -27.72 -2.83
C ASP A 226 -0.24 -28.46 -4.17
N ALA A 227 -1.35 -28.88 -4.79
CA ALA A 227 -1.31 -29.70 -6.00
C ALA A 227 -0.58 -29.01 -7.16
N ASP A 228 -0.79 -27.69 -7.31
CA ASP A 228 -0.31 -26.91 -8.45
C ASP A 228 1.24 -26.82 -8.50
N TRP A 229 1.93 -26.94 -7.35
CA TRP A 229 3.39 -26.83 -7.29
C TRP A 229 4.10 -28.13 -6.89
N LEU A 230 3.39 -29.10 -6.31
CA LEU A 230 3.96 -30.41 -5.99
C LEU A 230 4.39 -31.17 -7.26
N GLU A 231 3.64 -30.99 -8.36
CA GLU A 231 4.02 -31.55 -9.67
C GLU A 231 5.29 -30.88 -10.22
N GLU A 232 5.42 -29.55 -10.10
CA GLU A 232 6.62 -28.82 -10.52
C GLU A 232 7.84 -29.25 -9.70
N GLU A 233 7.71 -29.36 -8.38
CA GLU A 233 8.81 -29.83 -7.51
C GLU A 233 9.31 -31.23 -7.90
N SER A 234 8.40 -32.13 -8.31
CA SER A 234 8.79 -33.46 -8.78
C SER A 234 9.57 -33.41 -10.09
N ARG A 235 9.18 -32.53 -11.03
CA ARG A 235 9.87 -32.34 -12.31
C ARG A 235 11.22 -31.67 -12.12
N ASP A 236 11.30 -30.63 -11.29
CA ASP A 236 12.55 -29.95 -10.97
C ASP A 236 13.55 -30.92 -10.31
N ALA A 237 13.06 -31.83 -9.46
CA ALA A 237 13.87 -32.89 -8.87
C ALA A 237 14.36 -33.92 -9.90
N GLU A 238 13.52 -34.27 -10.89
CA GLU A 238 13.92 -35.13 -12.02
C GLU A 238 14.95 -34.43 -12.92
N GLU A 239 14.73 -33.19 -13.33
CA GLU A 239 15.66 -32.41 -14.16
C GLU A 239 17.03 -32.27 -13.49
N LYS A 240 17.05 -31.96 -12.18
CA LYS A 240 18.30 -31.92 -11.41
C LYS A 240 19.04 -33.26 -11.41
N TYR A 241 18.32 -34.38 -11.39
CA TYR A 241 18.94 -35.72 -11.47
C TYR A 241 19.56 -35.98 -12.85
N PHE A 242 19.01 -35.42 -13.94
CA PHE A 242 19.54 -35.56 -15.29
C PHE A 242 20.70 -34.60 -15.60
N ASP A 243 20.74 -33.42 -14.98
CA ASP A 243 21.83 -32.45 -15.16
C ASP A 243 23.14 -32.84 -14.44
N GLU A 244 23.07 -33.79 -13.50
CA GLU A 244 24.21 -34.28 -12.71
C GLU A 244 24.97 -35.47 -13.36
N ASP A 245 24.58 -35.92 -14.56
CA ASP A 245 25.24 -37.00 -15.36
C ASP A 245 25.86 -36.47 -16.68
#